data_AF-A0A7L3HNQ4-F1
#
_entry.id   AF-A0A7L3HNQ4-F1
#
_cell.length_a   1.000
_cell.length_b   1.000
_cell.length_c   1.000
_cell.angle_alpha   90.00
_cell.angle_beta   90.00
_cell.angle_gamma   90.00
#
_symmetry.space_group_name_H-M   'P 1'
#
loop_
_entity.id
_entity.type
_entity.pdbx_description
1 polymer ?
#
loop_
_entity_poly.entity_id
_entity_poly.type
_entity_poly.pdbx_seq_one_letter_code
_entity_poly.pdbx_strand_id
1 'polypeptide(L)'
;MKEELRRNTPGSTPIKRRSTSQVSQEALGELRAMPGMITFSQDYVANELTQSFFTITQKIQKKMAGSRNATEPSDMFPVLPGSYLPLNNPALEFIKYVCKVLSLDANITNQVNKLRRDLLRLIEVGEFSEAAQFRDPCRSYVLPEVICRNCNFCRDLDLCKDPSLSQDRLVLPGWHCPNCHVQYDIDAIEMALVEALQKKLMAFVLQDLVCKKCYAVKETHMPVYCSCAGDFALTISSQAFIDHVSVFQNIARHYGMAYLLETIEWLLHTNLQLQQ
;
A
#
# COMPACT_ATOMS: atom_id res chain seq x y z
N MET A 1 -46.43 -37.55 0.96
CA MET A 1 -45.59 -37.63 -0.26
C MET A 1 -45.64 -36.38 -1.16
N LYS A 2 -46.66 -35.49 -1.08
CA LYS A 2 -46.64 -34.18 -1.78
C LYS A 2 -45.96 -33.04 -1.02
N GLU A 3 -45.65 -33.22 0.27
CA GLU A 3 -45.06 -32.17 1.12
C GLU A 3 -43.52 -32.21 1.14
N GLU A 4 -42.93 -33.41 0.99
CA GLU A 4 -41.48 -33.62 0.94
C GLU A 4 -40.83 -33.06 -0.34
N LEU A 5 -41.59 -32.94 -1.45
CA LEU A 5 -41.06 -32.47 -2.73
C LEU A 5 -40.90 -30.94 -2.81
N ARG A 6 -41.43 -30.18 -1.84
CA ARG A 6 -41.27 -28.72 -1.77
C ARG A 6 -39.99 -28.26 -1.07
N ARG A 7 -39.25 -29.16 -0.41
CA ARG A 7 -38.02 -28.82 0.32
C ARG A 7 -36.76 -28.69 -0.56
N ASN A 8 -36.77 -29.22 -1.77
CA ASN A 8 -35.58 -29.31 -2.63
C ASN A 8 -35.68 -28.45 -3.91
N THR A 9 -36.09 -27.19 -3.77
CA THR A 9 -35.92 -26.19 -4.84
C THR A 9 -34.65 -25.35 -4.57
N PRO A 10 -33.76 -25.14 -5.56
CA PRO A 10 -32.59 -24.27 -5.37
C PRO A 10 -33.06 -22.82 -5.10
N GLY A 11 -32.59 -22.21 -4.02
CA GLY A 11 -32.89 -20.80 -3.69
C GLY A 11 -33.66 -20.54 -2.39
N SER A 12 -34.00 -21.57 -1.61
CA SER A 12 -34.74 -21.42 -0.34
C SER A 12 -33.89 -21.68 0.90
N THR A 13 -32.65 -21.20 0.94
CA THR A 13 -31.87 -21.17 2.18
C THR A 13 -32.37 -20.00 3.02
N PRO A 14 -32.81 -20.19 4.28
CA PRO A 14 -33.19 -19.08 5.13
C PRO A 14 -31.95 -18.21 5.38
N ILE A 15 -31.90 -17.02 4.78
CA ILE A 15 -30.92 -16.02 5.16
C ILE A 15 -31.28 -15.60 6.57
N LYS A 16 -30.48 -16.03 7.55
CA LYS A 16 -30.50 -15.45 8.89
C LYS A 16 -30.14 -13.97 8.72
N ARG A 17 -31.16 -13.10 8.68
CA ARG A 17 -30.93 -11.65 8.78
C ARG A 17 -30.06 -11.47 10.01
N ARG A 18 -28.87 -10.93 9.80
CA ARG A 18 -27.96 -10.56 10.87
C ARG A 18 -28.80 -9.65 11.78
N SER A 19 -29.15 -10.18 12.96
CA SER A 19 -29.74 -9.39 14.02
C SER A 19 -28.85 -8.17 14.18
N THR A 20 -29.38 -6.99 13.91
CA THR A 20 -28.87 -5.77 14.53
C THR A 20 -29.06 -6.00 16.01
N SER A 21 -28.06 -6.60 16.64
CA SER A 21 -27.77 -6.35 18.03
C SER A 21 -27.69 -4.83 18.14
N GLN A 22 -28.81 -4.22 18.53
CA GLN A 22 -28.81 -2.97 19.24
C GLN A 22 -27.99 -3.24 20.51
N VAL A 23 -26.67 -3.24 20.34
CA VAL A 23 -25.80 -2.66 21.32
C VAL A 23 -26.31 -1.24 21.38
N SER A 24 -26.92 -0.92 22.51
CA SER A 24 -27.22 0.44 22.92
C SER A 24 -26.06 1.31 22.44
N GLN A 25 -26.33 2.25 21.56
CA GLN A 25 -25.44 3.38 21.34
C GLN A 25 -25.45 4.20 22.64
N GLU A 26 -24.92 3.65 23.72
CA GLU A 26 -24.15 4.45 24.64
C GLU A 26 -23.00 4.96 23.78
N ALA A 27 -23.08 6.27 23.50
CA ALA A 27 -22.02 7.02 22.86
C ALA A 27 -20.68 6.47 23.34
N LEU A 28 -19.82 6.08 22.39
CA LEU A 28 -18.40 5.94 22.64
C LEU A 28 -18.01 7.19 23.44
N GLY A 29 -17.86 7.01 24.76
CA GLY A 29 -17.64 8.10 25.68
C GLY A 29 -16.47 8.88 25.15
N GLU A 30 -16.69 10.18 24.99
CA GLU A 30 -15.72 11.11 24.46
C GLU A 30 -14.34 10.82 25.06
N LEU A 31 -13.44 10.24 24.26
CA LEU A 31 -12.01 10.53 24.37
C LEU A 31 -11.81 11.99 23.90
N ARG A 32 -12.58 12.93 24.45
CA ARG A 32 -12.19 14.34 24.40
C ARG A 32 -10.96 14.39 25.27
N ALA A 33 -9.82 14.53 24.62
CA ALA A 33 -8.63 15.00 25.29
C ALA A 33 -9.05 16.20 26.16
N MET A 34 -8.65 16.17 27.44
CA MET A 34 -8.98 17.25 28.37
C MET A 34 -8.58 18.58 27.72
N PRO A 35 -9.36 19.67 27.86
CA PRO A 35 -9.03 20.94 27.22
C PRO A 35 -7.58 21.38 27.45
N GLY A 36 -7.05 21.12 28.65
CA GLY A 36 -5.64 21.37 28.98
C GLY A 36 -4.62 20.51 28.20
N MET A 37 -4.95 19.27 27.85
CA MET A 37 -4.12 18.43 26.98
C MET A 37 -4.14 18.92 25.53
N ILE A 38 -5.31 19.37 25.05
CA ILE A 38 -5.44 19.93 23.71
C ILE A 38 -4.58 21.19 23.57
N THR A 39 -4.69 22.13 24.53
CA THR A 39 -3.89 23.35 24.53
C THR A 39 -2.40 23.04 24.65
N PHE A 40 -2.02 22.11 25.53
CA PHE A 40 -0.63 21.68 25.67
C PHE A 40 -0.07 21.11 24.36
N SER A 41 -0.79 20.20 23.69
CA SER A 41 -0.37 19.63 22.41
C SER A 41 -0.24 20.69 21.32
N GLN A 42 -1.17 21.65 21.28
CA GLN A 42 -1.12 22.76 20.31
C GLN A 42 0.11 23.65 20.55
N ASP A 43 0.38 24.04 21.80
CA ASP A 43 1.52 24.88 22.17
C ASP A 43 2.85 24.16 21.96
N TYR A 44 2.91 22.87 22.28
CA TYR A 44 4.10 22.05 22.07
C TYR A 44 4.45 21.92 20.58
N VAL A 45 3.44 21.72 19.72
CA VAL A 45 3.63 21.68 18.26
C VAL A 45 4.06 23.05 17.73
N ALA A 46 3.37 24.12 18.12
CA ALA A 46 3.60 25.46 17.61
C ALA A 46 4.96 26.04 18.00
N ASN A 47 5.51 25.64 19.16
CA ASN A 47 6.75 26.19 19.69
C ASN A 47 7.91 25.20 19.58
N GLU A 48 7.92 24.18 20.45
CA GLU A 48 9.06 23.26 20.63
C GLU A 48 9.31 22.41 19.36
N LEU A 49 8.28 21.71 18.88
CA LEU A 49 8.43 20.85 17.70
C LEU A 49 8.73 21.66 16.44
N THR A 50 8.10 22.83 16.30
CA THR A 50 8.37 23.73 15.17
C THR A 50 9.85 24.09 15.11
N GLN A 51 10.44 24.61 16.20
CA GLN A 51 11.87 24.95 16.23
C GLN A 51 12.78 23.74 15.97
N SER A 52 12.44 22.58 16.56
CA SER A 52 13.17 21.33 16.35
C SER A 52 13.16 20.91 14.88
N PHE A 53 12.00 20.88 14.23
CA PHE A 53 11.87 20.48 12.84
C PHE A 53 12.50 21.47 11.87
N PHE A 54 12.47 22.77 12.16
CA PHE A 54 13.25 23.76 11.41
C PHE A 54 14.74 23.44 11.44
N THR A 55 15.27 23.20 12.64
CA THR A 55 16.69 22.87 12.84
C THR A 55 17.08 21.58 12.13
N ILE A 56 16.24 20.53 12.23
CA ILE A 56 16.48 19.24 11.57
C ILE A 56 16.42 19.40 10.05
N THR A 57 15.40 20.08 9.53
CA THR A 57 15.24 20.31 8.08
C THR A 57 16.43 21.09 7.51
N GLN A 58 16.89 22.14 8.19
CA GLN A 58 18.09 22.89 7.79
C GLN A 58 19.35 22.03 7.84
N LYS A 59 19.51 21.18 8.87
CA LYS A 59 20.65 20.25 8.97
C LYS A 59 20.65 19.25 7.82
N ILE A 60 19.49 18.69 7.48
CA ILE A 60 19.34 17.77 6.34
C ILE A 60 19.69 18.51 5.05
N GLN A 61 19.11 19.69 4.82
CA GLN A 61 19.38 20.48 3.62
C GLN A 61 20.86 20.85 3.48
N LYS A 62 21.55 21.22 4.57
CA LYS A 62 22.98 21.57 4.54
C LYS A 62 23.90 20.36 4.33
N LYS A 63 23.59 19.21 4.93
CA LYS A 63 24.44 18.01 4.89
C LYS A 63 24.18 17.12 3.68
N MET A 64 22.96 17.14 3.16
CA MET A 64 22.45 16.16 2.20
C MET A 64 22.00 16.79 0.88
N ALA A 65 22.14 18.10 0.67
CA ALA A 65 21.93 18.72 -0.65
C ALA A 65 23.11 18.43 -1.60
N GLY A 66 23.36 17.15 -1.88
CA GLY A 66 24.05 16.72 -3.08
C GLY A 66 23.08 16.74 -4.26
N SER A 67 23.47 17.37 -5.36
CA SER A 67 22.75 17.52 -6.64
C SER A 67 21.23 17.77 -6.55
N ARG A 68 20.83 19.05 -6.51
CA ARG A 68 19.42 19.50 -6.55
C ARG A 68 18.61 19.02 -7.78
N ASN A 69 19.26 18.39 -8.78
CA ASN A 69 18.68 18.03 -10.07
C ASN A 69 18.94 16.55 -10.47
N ALA A 70 19.15 15.64 -9.53
CA ALA A 70 19.22 14.22 -9.86
C ALA A 70 17.82 13.65 -10.13
N THR A 71 17.59 13.20 -11.37
CA THR A 71 16.42 12.39 -11.75
C THR A 71 16.52 10.98 -11.17
N GLU A 72 17.73 10.58 -10.76
CA GLU A 72 18.03 9.29 -10.14
C GLU A 72 17.64 9.24 -8.66
N PRO A 73 17.13 8.09 -8.16
CA PRO A 73 16.89 7.87 -6.74
C PRO A 73 18.17 8.13 -5.95
N SER A 74 18.06 8.86 -4.83
CA SER A 74 19.22 9.06 -3.98
C SER A 74 19.63 7.72 -3.34
N ASP A 75 20.91 7.34 -3.45
CA ASP A 75 21.53 6.19 -2.74
C ASP A 75 21.29 6.22 -1.21
N MET A 76 20.81 7.35 -0.69
CA MET A 76 20.51 7.55 0.71
C MET A 76 19.23 6.86 1.19
N PHE A 77 18.29 6.52 0.31
CA PHE A 77 17.05 5.87 0.71
C PHE A 77 17.16 4.35 0.56
N PRO A 78 16.76 3.57 1.59
CA PRO A 78 16.77 2.12 1.48
C PRO A 78 15.74 1.66 0.44
N VAL A 79 16.16 0.74 -0.42
CA VAL A 79 15.25 0.02 -1.32
C VAL A 79 14.67 -1.15 -0.54
N LEU A 80 13.47 -0.94 0.01
CA LEU A 80 12.70 -1.94 0.73
C LEU A 80 11.73 -2.64 -0.25
N PRO A 81 11.16 -3.81 0.11
CA PRO A 81 10.25 -4.55 -0.77
C PRO A 81 9.07 -3.72 -1.28
N GLY A 82 8.55 -2.82 -0.44
CA GLY A 82 7.43 -1.94 -0.79
C GLY A 82 7.80 -0.64 -1.49
N SER A 83 9.09 -0.36 -1.71
CA SER A 83 9.56 0.91 -2.29
C SER A 83 9.15 1.03 -3.76
N TYR A 84 8.45 2.11 -4.11
CA TYR A 84 8.05 2.41 -5.50
C TYR A 84 8.12 3.90 -5.86
N LEU A 85 8.31 4.77 -4.87
CA LEU A 85 8.45 6.21 -5.11
C LEU A 85 9.92 6.56 -5.36
N PRO A 86 10.23 7.38 -6.38
CA PRO A 86 11.56 7.94 -6.54
C PRO A 86 11.77 9.07 -5.52
N LEU A 87 12.45 8.76 -4.42
CA LEU A 87 12.74 9.69 -3.34
C LEU A 87 14.09 10.38 -3.59
N ASN A 88 14.06 11.67 -3.94
CA ASN A 88 15.27 12.41 -4.35
C ASN A 88 15.63 13.55 -3.39
N ASN A 89 14.68 14.04 -2.57
CA ASN A 89 14.90 15.16 -1.65
C ASN A 89 14.65 14.74 -0.19
N PRO A 90 15.71 14.40 0.57
CA PRO A 90 15.60 13.99 1.97
C PRO A 90 14.89 14.99 2.88
N ALA A 91 15.08 16.29 2.66
CA ALA A 91 14.42 17.31 3.47
C ALA A 91 12.90 17.36 3.19
N LEU A 92 12.51 17.24 1.93
CA LEU A 92 11.10 17.20 1.53
C LEU A 92 10.40 15.96 2.08
N GLU A 93 11.02 14.79 1.96
CA GLU A 93 10.43 13.54 2.48
C GLU A 93 10.33 13.54 4.01
N PHE A 94 11.34 14.09 4.71
CA PHE A 94 11.26 14.31 6.16
C PHE A 94 10.03 15.15 6.55
N ILE A 95 9.81 16.29 5.89
CA ILE A 95 8.67 17.17 6.15
C ILE A 95 7.36 16.41 5.90
N LYS A 96 7.24 15.74 4.75
CA LYS A 96 6.04 14.98 4.39
C LYS A 96 5.68 13.95 5.44
N TYR A 97 6.64 13.15 5.89
CA TYR A 97 6.38 12.03 6.79
C TYR A 97 6.04 12.51 8.20
N VAL A 98 6.84 13.42 8.76
CA VAL A 98 6.60 13.96 10.09
C VAL A 98 5.26 14.71 10.15
N CYS A 99 4.98 15.59 9.19
CA CYS A 99 3.69 16.29 9.15
C CYS A 99 2.52 15.33 8.92
N LYS A 100 2.69 14.25 8.14
CA LYS A 100 1.64 13.25 7.95
C LYS A 100 1.32 12.50 9.26
N VAL A 101 2.34 12.09 10.00
CA VAL A 101 2.16 11.44 11.31
C VAL A 101 1.46 12.38 12.29
N LEU A 102 1.89 13.64 12.39
CA LEU A 102 1.25 14.61 13.27
C LEU A 102 -0.18 14.94 12.85
N SER A 103 -0.49 14.90 11.55
CA SER A 103 -1.85 15.14 11.04
C SER A 103 -2.87 14.05 11.45
N LEU A 104 -2.42 12.94 12.04
CA LEU A 104 -3.31 11.91 12.57
C LEU A 104 -4.09 12.39 13.80
N ASP A 105 -3.59 13.39 14.54
CA ASP A 105 -4.32 14.02 15.64
C ASP A 105 -5.11 15.25 15.15
N ALA A 106 -6.43 15.14 15.18
CA ALA A 106 -7.34 16.19 14.75
C ALA A 106 -7.20 17.49 15.57
N ASN A 107 -6.75 17.40 16.83
CA ASN A 107 -6.66 18.55 17.74
C ASN A 107 -5.54 19.54 17.37
N ILE A 108 -4.54 19.10 16.61
CA ILE A 108 -3.36 19.92 16.24
C ILE A 108 -3.31 20.26 14.75
N THR A 109 -4.35 19.94 13.98
CA THR A 109 -4.42 20.11 12.51
C THR A 109 -3.95 21.49 12.05
N ASN A 110 -4.41 22.57 12.70
CA ASN A 110 -4.04 23.94 12.32
C ASN A 110 -2.55 24.23 12.53
N GLN A 111 -1.99 23.74 13.64
CA GLN A 111 -0.57 23.93 13.95
C GLN A 111 0.31 23.12 13.00
N VAL A 112 -0.10 21.90 12.66
CA VAL A 112 0.59 21.04 11.68
C VAL A 112 0.54 21.65 10.28
N ASN A 113 -0.60 22.22 9.87
CA ASN A 113 -0.72 22.91 8.59
C ASN A 113 0.19 24.14 8.52
N LYS A 114 0.24 24.95 9.58
CA LYS A 114 1.16 26.09 9.68
C LYS A 114 2.62 25.62 9.59
N LEU A 115 3.00 24.65 10.40
CA LEU A 115 4.33 24.04 10.40
C LEU A 115 4.72 23.53 9.01
N ARG A 116 3.84 22.77 8.35
CA ARG A 116 4.05 22.26 6.99
C ARG A 116 4.34 23.39 6.01
N ARG A 117 3.55 24.47 6.04
CA ARG A 117 3.76 25.64 5.17
C ARG A 117 5.11 26.29 5.40
N ASP A 118 5.46 26.51 6.65
CA ASP A 118 6.67 27.24 7.00
C ASP A 118 7.92 26.38 6.69
N LEU A 119 7.86 25.05 6.88
CA LEU A 119 8.92 24.12 6.49
C LEU A 119 9.06 23.97 4.97
N LEU A 120 7.96 23.90 4.22
CA LEU A 120 8.02 23.85 2.76
C LEU A 120 8.59 25.14 2.17
N ARG A 121 8.26 26.30 2.76
CA ARG A 121 8.85 27.59 2.39
C ARG A 121 10.37 27.61 2.63
N LEU A 122 10.86 27.00 3.72
CA LEU A 122 12.29 26.90 4.01
C LEU A 122 13.07 26.16 2.90
N ILE A 123 12.45 25.17 2.26
CA ILE A 123 13.06 24.40 1.16
C ILE A 123 12.63 24.86 -0.23
N GLU A 124 11.96 26.01 -0.34
CA GLU A 124 11.50 26.62 -1.59
C GLU A 124 10.53 25.74 -2.41
N VAL A 125 9.77 24.86 -1.75
CA VAL A 125 8.75 24.02 -2.39
C VAL A 125 7.36 24.60 -2.12
N GLY A 126 6.55 24.73 -3.17
CA GLY A 126 5.16 25.21 -3.04
C GLY A 126 4.28 24.22 -2.28
N GLU A 127 3.43 24.72 -1.38
CA GLU A 127 2.51 23.90 -0.57
C GLU A 127 1.57 23.02 -1.41
N PHE A 128 1.12 23.55 -2.54
CA PHE A 128 0.19 22.92 -3.47
C PHE A 128 0.89 22.22 -4.64
N SER A 129 2.23 22.16 -4.63
CA SER A 129 2.95 21.40 -5.65
C SER A 129 2.63 19.91 -5.52
N GLU A 130 2.61 19.19 -6.64
CA GLU A 130 2.45 17.73 -6.64
C GLU A 130 3.58 17.08 -5.81
N ALA A 131 4.79 17.63 -5.91
CA ALA A 131 5.94 17.20 -5.14
C ALA A 131 5.75 17.34 -3.62
N ALA A 132 4.91 18.24 -3.12
CA ALA A 132 4.64 18.40 -1.68
C ALA A 132 3.56 17.44 -1.15
N GLN A 133 2.81 16.77 -2.03
CA GLN A 133 1.76 15.85 -1.59
C GLN A 133 2.40 14.61 -0.95
N PHE A 134 1.86 14.20 0.20
CA PHE A 134 2.29 12.95 0.83
C PHE A 134 1.73 11.78 0.03
N ARG A 135 2.60 10.84 -0.34
CA ARG A 135 2.25 9.53 -0.87
C ARG A 135 2.89 8.49 0.05
N ASP A 136 2.16 7.44 0.40
CA ASP A 136 2.72 6.35 1.20
C ASP A 136 3.92 5.74 0.44
N PRO A 137 5.14 5.76 0.98
CA PRO A 137 6.33 5.24 0.29
C PRO A 137 6.36 3.72 0.20
N CYS A 138 5.52 3.01 0.97
CA CYS A 138 5.54 1.55 1.05
C CYS A 138 4.22 0.96 0.54
N ARG A 139 4.26 0.32 -0.63
CA ARG A 139 3.19 -0.57 -1.08
C ARG A 139 3.21 -1.84 -0.23
N SER A 140 2.07 -2.18 0.37
CA SER A 140 1.89 -3.45 1.07
C SER A 140 1.49 -4.55 0.11
N TYR A 141 2.01 -5.76 0.33
CA TYR A 141 1.48 -6.96 -0.27
C TYR A 141 1.25 -8.01 0.81
N VAL A 142 -0.01 -8.37 0.99
CA VAL A 142 -0.44 -9.26 2.06
C VAL A 142 -0.77 -10.62 1.45
N LEU A 143 -0.04 -11.64 1.90
CA LEU A 143 -0.43 -13.03 1.65
C LEU A 143 -1.51 -13.43 2.66
N PRO A 144 -2.71 -13.80 2.19
CA PRO A 144 -3.78 -14.21 3.08
C PRO A 144 -3.48 -15.59 3.68
N GLU A 145 -3.94 -15.80 4.91
CA GLU A 145 -4.07 -17.14 5.52
C GLU A 145 -2.78 -17.99 5.54
N VAL A 146 -1.64 -17.38 5.84
CA VAL A 146 -0.37 -18.11 5.99
C VAL A 146 -0.37 -18.93 7.29
N ILE A 147 -0.27 -20.24 7.14
CA ILE A 147 -0.31 -21.21 8.25
C ILE A 147 1.11 -21.58 8.67
N CYS A 148 1.42 -21.42 9.96
CA CYS A 148 2.69 -21.91 10.53
C CYS A 148 2.68 -23.44 10.62
N ARG A 149 3.65 -24.11 9.97
CA ARG A 149 3.78 -25.57 9.99
C ARG A 149 4.06 -26.17 11.38
N ASN A 150 4.55 -25.36 12.33
CA ASN A 150 4.91 -25.83 13.67
C ASN A 150 3.73 -25.73 14.67
N CYS A 151 3.01 -24.61 14.70
CA CYS A 151 1.95 -24.38 15.70
C CYS A 151 0.54 -24.18 15.09
N ASN A 152 0.39 -24.31 13.77
CA ASN A 152 -0.85 -24.12 13.02
C ASN A 152 -1.49 -22.73 13.19
N PHE A 153 -0.73 -21.76 13.69
CA PHE A 153 -1.20 -20.38 13.76
C PHE A 153 -1.36 -19.82 12.34
N CYS A 154 -2.57 -19.38 12.02
CA CYS A 154 -2.94 -18.82 10.74
C CYS A 154 -3.05 -17.31 10.85
N ARG A 155 -2.40 -16.57 9.95
CA ARG A 155 -2.52 -15.13 9.85
C ARG A 155 -2.24 -14.63 8.45
N ASP A 156 -2.70 -13.43 8.18
CA ASP A 156 -2.24 -12.68 7.02
C ASP A 156 -0.81 -12.18 7.25
N LEU A 157 0.04 -12.28 6.23
CA LEU A 157 1.46 -11.93 6.28
C LEU A 157 1.74 -10.76 5.32
N ASP A 158 2.11 -9.58 5.83
CA ASP A 158 2.50 -8.44 4.99
C ASP A 158 3.99 -8.51 4.67
N LEU A 159 4.33 -8.89 3.44
CA LEU A 159 5.71 -9.14 3.03
C LEU A 159 6.57 -7.87 2.96
N CYS A 160 5.94 -6.70 2.91
CA CYS A 160 6.61 -5.41 2.79
C CYS A 160 6.74 -4.70 4.14
N LYS A 161 5.77 -4.87 5.04
CA LYS A 161 5.68 -4.14 6.31
C LYS A 161 6.00 -4.99 7.53
N ASP A 162 5.80 -6.31 7.47
CA ASP A 162 6.11 -7.15 8.62
C ASP A 162 7.62 -7.18 8.88
N PRO A 163 8.04 -7.05 10.15
CA PRO A 163 9.46 -6.99 10.48
C PRO A 163 10.13 -8.30 10.11
N SER A 164 10.97 -8.26 9.08
CA SER A 164 11.94 -9.32 8.83
C SER A 164 13.03 -9.23 9.89
N LEU A 165 13.13 -10.24 10.75
CA LEU A 165 14.20 -10.29 11.75
C LEU A 165 15.51 -10.65 11.04
N SER A 166 16.30 -9.65 10.68
CA SER A 166 17.71 -9.82 10.30
C SER A 166 18.46 -8.51 10.55
N GLN A 167 19.20 -8.44 11.66
CA GLN A 167 20.13 -7.33 11.94
C GLN A 167 21.47 -7.49 11.20
N ASP A 168 21.78 -8.72 10.76
CA ASP A 168 23.00 -9.03 10.03
C ASP A 168 22.78 -9.03 8.51
N ARG A 169 23.54 -8.18 7.80
CA ARG A 169 23.55 -8.10 6.32
C ARG A 169 23.98 -9.39 5.60
N LEU A 170 24.43 -10.40 6.36
CA LEU A 170 24.91 -11.68 5.84
C LEU A 170 23.80 -12.75 5.75
N VAL A 171 22.67 -12.56 6.46
CA VAL A 171 21.57 -13.52 6.48
C VAL A 171 20.38 -12.90 5.73
N LEU A 172 19.81 -13.66 4.80
CA LEU A 172 18.61 -13.23 4.09
C LEU A 172 17.47 -12.94 5.09
N PRO A 173 16.73 -11.85 4.90
CA PRO A 173 15.63 -11.50 5.77
C PRO A 173 14.56 -12.61 5.77
N GLY A 174 13.91 -12.83 6.91
CA GLY A 174 12.91 -13.89 7.05
C GLY A 174 11.75 -13.51 7.98
N TRP A 175 10.57 -14.05 7.68
CA TRP A 175 9.38 -13.87 8.52
C TRP A 175 9.28 -14.95 9.57
N HIS A 176 8.85 -14.57 10.77
CA HIS A 176 8.70 -15.48 11.89
C HIS A 176 7.25 -15.54 12.35
N CYS A 177 6.82 -16.71 12.80
CA CYS A 177 5.51 -16.88 13.40
C CYS A 177 5.44 -16.06 14.70
N PRO A 178 4.42 -15.21 14.92
CA PRO A 178 4.31 -14.42 16.14
C PRO A 178 4.02 -15.27 17.39
N ASN A 179 3.52 -16.50 17.21
CA ASN A 179 3.14 -17.39 18.31
C ASN A 179 4.31 -18.29 18.78
N CYS A 180 5.04 -18.92 17.84
CA CYS A 180 6.10 -19.86 18.18
C CYS A 180 7.51 -19.41 17.76
N HIS A 181 7.63 -18.23 17.13
CA HIS A 181 8.89 -17.66 16.64
C HIS A 181 9.70 -18.52 15.67
N VAL A 182 9.10 -19.60 15.13
CA VAL A 182 9.70 -20.37 14.04
C VAL A 182 9.61 -19.57 12.74
N GLN A 183 10.70 -19.57 11.96
CA GLN A 183 10.75 -18.95 10.65
C GLN A 183 9.79 -19.66 9.68
N TYR A 184 9.05 -18.87 8.90
CA TYR A 184 8.24 -19.42 7.80
C TYR A 184 9.13 -19.95 6.69
N ASP A 185 8.64 -20.99 6.03
CA ASP A 185 9.29 -21.58 4.86
C ASP A 185 9.27 -20.58 3.69
N ILE A 186 10.44 -20.07 3.31
CA ILE A 186 10.61 -19.06 2.25
C ILE A 186 10.20 -19.65 0.90
N ASP A 187 10.52 -20.91 0.63
CA ASP A 187 10.19 -21.57 -0.64
C ASP A 187 8.67 -21.72 -0.79
N ALA A 188 7.97 -22.01 0.31
CA ALA A 188 6.51 -22.07 0.32
C ALA A 188 5.88 -20.69 0.07
N ILE A 189 6.46 -19.63 0.63
CA ILE A 189 6.04 -18.25 0.39
C ILE A 189 6.31 -17.85 -1.07
N GLU A 190 7.48 -18.21 -1.61
CA GLU A 190 7.83 -17.98 -3.01
C GLU A 190 6.82 -18.63 -3.95
N MET A 191 6.47 -19.90 -3.72
CA MET A 191 5.46 -20.58 -4.53
C MET A 191 4.08 -19.93 -4.42
N ALA A 192 3.67 -19.51 -3.22
CA ALA A 192 2.42 -18.79 -3.02
C ALA A 192 2.39 -17.44 -3.77
N LEU A 193 3.54 -16.76 -3.85
CA LEU A 193 3.68 -15.54 -4.65
C LEU A 193 3.60 -15.81 -6.15
N VAL A 194 4.21 -16.89 -6.64
CA VAL A 194 4.10 -17.30 -8.04
C VAL A 194 2.64 -17.60 -8.40
N GLU A 195 1.93 -18.36 -7.58
CA GLU A 195 0.50 -18.62 -7.78
C GLU A 195 -0.32 -17.32 -7.77
N ALA A 196 -0.01 -16.40 -6.86
CA ALA A 196 -0.72 -15.13 -6.79
C ALA A 196 -0.45 -14.23 -8.00
N LEU A 197 0.79 -14.23 -8.51
CA LEU A 197 1.16 -13.55 -9.75
C LEU A 197 0.40 -14.15 -10.95
N GLN A 198 0.33 -15.47 -11.05
CA GLN A 198 -0.43 -16.17 -12.10
C GLN A 198 -1.92 -15.86 -12.03
N LYS A 199 -2.51 -15.85 -10.82
CA LYS A 199 -3.91 -15.46 -10.59
C LYS A 199 -4.16 -14.01 -11.04
N LYS A 200 -3.25 -13.08 -10.76
CA LYS A 200 -3.32 -11.70 -11.22
C LYS A 200 -3.20 -11.58 -12.74
N LEU A 201 -2.28 -12.32 -13.36
CA LEU A 201 -2.15 -12.36 -14.81
C LEU A 201 -3.45 -12.89 -15.45
N MET A 202 -4.01 -13.98 -14.91
CA MET A 202 -5.27 -14.52 -15.38
C MET A 202 -6.39 -13.49 -15.28
N ALA A 203 -6.49 -12.78 -14.16
CA ALA A 203 -7.48 -11.72 -13.98
C ALA A 203 -7.29 -10.57 -14.98
N PHE A 204 -6.05 -10.22 -15.32
CA PHE A 204 -5.75 -9.20 -16.34
C PHE A 204 -6.12 -9.66 -17.75
N VAL A 205 -5.87 -10.91 -18.11
CA VAL A 205 -6.18 -11.47 -19.44
C VAL A 205 -7.69 -11.66 -19.63
N LEU A 206 -8.38 -12.11 -18.58
CA LEU A 206 -9.82 -12.39 -18.60
C LEU A 206 -10.67 -11.18 -18.18
N GLN A 207 -10.06 -10.00 -18.02
CA GLN A 207 -10.76 -8.82 -17.57
C GLN A 207 -11.88 -8.41 -18.52
N ASP A 208 -12.94 -7.82 -17.97
CA ASP A 208 -13.97 -7.19 -18.78
C ASP A 208 -13.44 -5.92 -19.45
N LEU A 209 -14.07 -5.59 -20.58
CA LEU A 209 -13.90 -4.30 -21.24
C LEU A 209 -15.11 -3.41 -20.98
N VAL A 210 -14.88 -2.14 -20.70
CA VAL A 210 -15.94 -1.17 -20.38
C VAL A 210 -15.95 -0.04 -21.40
N CYS A 211 -17.13 0.35 -21.87
CA CYS A 211 -17.29 1.47 -22.77
C CYS A 211 -16.99 2.81 -22.07
N LYS A 212 -16.12 3.65 -22.66
CA LYS A 212 -15.77 4.97 -22.10
C LYS A 212 -16.94 5.97 -22.05
N LYS A 213 -17.98 5.78 -22.88
CA LYS A 213 -19.12 6.71 -22.98
C LYS A 213 -20.28 6.34 -22.06
N CYS A 214 -20.75 5.10 -22.13
CA CYS A 214 -21.93 4.64 -21.39
C CYS A 214 -21.60 3.79 -20.16
N TYR A 215 -20.33 3.45 -19.93
CA TYR A 215 -19.85 2.60 -18.84
C TYR A 215 -20.46 1.18 -18.81
N ALA A 216 -21.08 0.74 -19.92
CA ALA A 216 -21.56 -0.62 -20.07
C ALA A 216 -20.39 -1.59 -20.30
N VAL A 217 -20.52 -2.79 -19.73
CA VAL A 217 -19.59 -3.91 -19.93
C VAL A 217 -19.79 -4.50 -21.33
N LYS A 218 -18.70 -4.91 -21.98
CA LYS A 218 -18.73 -5.56 -23.29
C LYS A 218 -19.25 -6.99 -23.16
N GLU A 219 -20.44 -7.24 -23.71
CA GLU A 219 -21.10 -8.55 -23.59
C GLU A 219 -20.69 -9.58 -24.66
N THR A 220 -20.12 -9.13 -25.78
CA THR A 220 -19.77 -10.00 -26.93
C THR A 220 -18.34 -9.76 -27.39
N HIS A 221 -17.69 -10.77 -27.97
CA HIS A 221 -16.25 -10.71 -28.26
C HIS A 221 -15.90 -9.89 -29.52
N MET A 222 -16.70 -10.02 -30.59
CA MET A 222 -16.37 -9.48 -31.92
C MET A 222 -16.47 -7.95 -32.07
N PRO A 223 -17.41 -7.22 -31.44
CA PRO A 223 -17.54 -5.79 -31.68
C PRO A 223 -16.31 -5.00 -31.26
N VAL A 224 -15.83 -4.13 -32.15
CA VAL A 224 -14.72 -3.21 -31.84
C VAL A 224 -15.22 -1.99 -31.04
N TYR A 225 -16.46 -1.57 -31.30
CA TYR A 225 -17.10 -0.42 -30.66
C TYR A 225 -18.37 -0.83 -29.92
N CYS A 226 -18.73 -0.04 -28.91
CA CYS A 226 -20.01 -0.16 -28.21
C CYS A 226 -21.17 0.28 -29.11
N SER A 227 -22.40 -0.15 -28.80
CA SER A 227 -23.64 0.28 -29.46
C SER A 227 -23.85 1.81 -29.43
N CYS A 228 -23.27 2.50 -28.44
CA CYS A 228 -23.25 3.97 -28.36
C CYS A 228 -22.11 4.63 -29.16
N ALA A 229 -21.44 3.89 -30.05
CA ALA A 229 -20.24 4.32 -30.79
C ALA A 229 -19.10 4.80 -29.87
N GLY A 230 -18.96 4.20 -28.68
CA GLY A 230 -17.86 4.44 -27.76
C GLY A 230 -16.80 3.36 -27.83
N ASP A 231 -15.54 3.74 -27.59
CA ASP A 231 -14.44 2.80 -27.47
C ASP A 231 -14.50 2.03 -26.16
N PHE A 232 -14.06 0.77 -26.22
CA PHE A 232 -13.86 -0.07 -25.05
C PHE A 232 -12.49 0.19 -24.41
N ALA A 233 -12.43 0.14 -23.09
CA ALA A 233 -11.23 0.28 -22.29
C ALA A 233 -11.05 -0.92 -21.35
N LEU A 234 -9.80 -1.20 -21.00
CA LEU A 234 -9.44 -2.14 -19.95
C LEU A 234 -10.02 -1.67 -18.60
N THR A 235 -10.54 -2.61 -17.81
CA THR A 235 -10.96 -2.38 -16.42
C THR A 235 -9.75 -2.32 -15.48
N ILE A 236 -8.73 -3.11 -15.77
CA ILE A 236 -7.41 -3.10 -15.13
C ILE A 236 -6.42 -2.57 -16.17
N SER A 237 -5.88 -1.37 -15.95
CA SER A 237 -4.89 -0.79 -16.87
C SER A 237 -3.58 -1.57 -16.86
N SER A 238 -2.87 -1.57 -17.98
CA SER A 238 -1.53 -2.17 -18.10
C SER A 238 -0.57 -1.59 -17.06
N GLN A 239 -0.63 -0.27 -16.83
CA GLN A 239 0.18 0.39 -15.82
C GLN A 239 -0.12 -0.14 -14.42
N ALA A 240 -1.40 -0.29 -14.04
CA ALA A 240 -1.77 -0.82 -12.73
C ALA A 240 -1.27 -2.26 -12.54
N PHE A 241 -1.30 -3.06 -13.61
CA PHE A 241 -0.76 -4.42 -13.58
C PHE A 241 0.76 -4.42 -13.39
N ILE A 242 1.52 -3.62 -14.15
CA ILE A 242 2.97 -3.48 -14.01
C ILE A 242 3.34 -3.01 -12.59
N ASP A 243 2.62 -2.03 -12.09
CA ASP A 243 2.72 -1.49 -10.74
C ASP A 243 2.53 -2.54 -9.64
N HIS A 244 1.74 -3.58 -9.90
CA HIS A 244 1.62 -4.73 -9.02
C HIS A 244 2.81 -5.67 -9.19
N VAL A 245 3.19 -6.00 -10.43
CA VAL A 245 4.33 -6.88 -10.74
C VAL A 245 5.64 -6.34 -10.17
N SER A 246 5.86 -5.02 -10.18
CA SER A 246 7.04 -4.39 -9.60
C SER A 246 7.17 -4.64 -8.09
N VAL A 247 6.06 -4.74 -7.36
CA VAL A 247 6.07 -5.10 -5.93
C VAL A 247 6.54 -6.54 -5.74
N PHE A 248 6.03 -7.48 -6.54
CA PHE A 248 6.53 -8.88 -6.51
C PHE A 248 8.02 -8.93 -6.84
N GLN A 249 8.47 -8.14 -7.81
CA GLN A 249 9.87 -8.09 -8.20
C GLN A 249 10.77 -7.57 -7.07
N ASN A 250 10.34 -6.53 -6.36
CA ASN A 250 11.07 -5.98 -5.23
C ASN A 250 11.12 -6.95 -4.05
N ILE A 251 10.01 -7.64 -3.75
CA ILE A 251 9.98 -8.72 -2.76
C ILE A 251 10.97 -9.81 -3.16
N ALA A 252 10.94 -10.26 -4.42
CA ALA A 252 11.81 -11.34 -4.89
C ALA A 252 13.30 -10.98 -4.74
N ARG A 253 13.68 -9.76 -5.13
CA ARG A 253 15.06 -9.27 -4.98
C ARG A 253 15.50 -9.15 -3.52
N HIS A 254 14.63 -8.63 -2.66
CA HIS A 254 14.97 -8.39 -1.26
C HIS A 254 15.14 -9.69 -0.46
N TYR A 255 14.34 -10.72 -0.76
CA TYR A 255 14.36 -11.99 -0.05
C TYR A 255 15.12 -13.11 -0.78
N GLY A 256 15.69 -12.83 -1.98
CA GLY A 256 16.48 -13.81 -2.73
C GLY A 256 15.67 -14.93 -3.39
N MET A 257 14.45 -14.64 -3.85
CA MET A 257 13.53 -15.59 -4.48
C MET A 257 13.81 -15.71 -5.99
N ALA A 258 14.66 -16.65 -6.38
CA ALA A 258 15.14 -16.79 -7.75
C ALA A 258 14.05 -17.24 -8.75
N TYR A 259 13.18 -18.16 -8.35
CA TYR A 259 12.15 -18.72 -9.23
C TYR A 259 11.04 -17.70 -9.52
N LEU A 260 10.63 -16.94 -8.50
CA LEU A 260 9.69 -15.83 -8.68
C LEU A 260 10.28 -14.75 -9.61
N LEU A 261 11.56 -14.42 -9.44
CA LEU A 261 12.24 -13.41 -10.25
C LEU A 261 12.31 -13.84 -11.72
N GLU A 262 12.71 -15.08 -12.00
CA GLU A 262 12.73 -15.65 -13.36
C GLU A 262 11.33 -15.63 -13.99
N THR A 263 10.29 -16.01 -13.22
CA THR A 263 8.90 -15.99 -13.70
C THR A 263 8.45 -14.58 -14.08
N ILE A 264 8.83 -13.56 -13.29
CA ILE A 264 8.52 -12.16 -13.56
C ILE A 264 9.27 -11.67 -14.80
N GLU A 265 10.56 -11.98 -14.92
CA GLU A 265 11.37 -11.59 -16.07
C GLU A 265 10.81 -12.18 -17.37
N TRP A 266 10.46 -13.48 -17.36
CA TRP A 266 9.81 -14.13 -18.50
C TRP A 266 8.48 -13.46 -18.86
N LEU A 267 7.66 -13.11 -17.86
CA LEU A 267 6.37 -12.44 -18.06
C LEU A 267 6.52 -11.06 -18.69
N LEU A 268 7.50 -10.27 -18.23
CA LEU A 268 7.80 -8.94 -18.76
C LEU A 268 8.40 -8.99 -20.18
N HIS A 269 9.25 -9.97 -20.47
CA HIS A 269 9.83 -10.18 -21.81
C HIS A 269 8.78 -10.61 -22.84
N THR A 270 7.87 -11.50 -22.47
CA THR A 270 6.89 -12.08 -23.40
C THR A 270 5.79 -11.09 -23.77
N ASN A 271 5.49 -10.13 -22.89
CA ASN A 271 4.38 -9.20 -23.05
C ASN A 271 4.85 -7.76 -23.33
N LEU A 272 5.55 -7.56 -24.46
CA LEU A 272 5.97 -6.23 -24.93
C LEU A 272 4.81 -5.21 -25.05
N GLN A 273 3.57 -5.69 -25.20
CA GLN A 273 2.37 -4.84 -25.24
C GLN A 273 1.96 -4.27 -23.88
N LEU A 274 2.50 -4.77 -22.76
CA LEU A 274 2.28 -4.16 -21.44
C LEU A 274 3.11 -2.89 -21.26
N GLN A 275 4.21 -2.72 -22.01
CA GLN A 275 5.13 -1.59 -21.91
C GLN A 275 4.73 -0.37 -22.75
N GLN A 276 3.62 -0.44 -23.51
CA GLN A 276 3.05 0.65 -24.31
C GLN A 276 1.79 1.22 -23.64
#